data_AF-A0A1G9WKV4-F1
#
_entry.id   AF-A0A1G9WKV4-F1
#
_cell.length_a   1.000
_cell.length_b   1.000
_cell.length_c   1.000
_cell.angle_alpha   90.00
_cell.angle_beta   90.00
_cell.angle_gamma   90.00
#
_symmetry.space_group_name_H-M   'P 1'
#
loop_
_entity.id
_entity.type
_entity.pdbx_description
1 polymer ?
#
loop_
_entity_poly.entity_id
_entity_poly.type
_entity_poly.pdbx_seq_one_letter_code
_entity_poly.pdbx_strand_id
1 'polypeptide(L)'
;MEKSYLLLEESGLQEKGDLTFIGGLPRMPASEPLPPCELCGEKLTFFFQVSFPVGHSWEGKTMAVFACTMCAHEEYLIPEMLQDTLKGIDIPQGFLKSYQKNFRIFLFETENGELRNDYEEKIKFVRWRQSSAETPDETHAKIGGSPNWLLDDETPATYSTKVSMIFLMQLPQDMKFETVENAPSQRVLNLEGKPSSSRHSYYELFLANQIYFFGTKDMEPLVYILTQI
;
A
#
# COMPACT_ATOMS: atom_id res chain seq x y z
N MET A 1 -8.70 20.86 -8.72
CA MET A 1 -8.89 19.44 -8.33
C MET A 1 -7.72 18.68 -8.90
N GLU A 2 -7.04 17.86 -8.08
CA GLU A 2 -6.04 16.92 -8.59
C GLU A 2 -6.72 15.93 -9.55
N LYS A 3 -5.97 15.51 -10.58
CA LYS A 3 -6.46 14.52 -11.54
C LYS A 3 -6.56 13.15 -10.87
N SER A 4 -7.56 12.37 -11.29
CA SER A 4 -7.74 10.97 -10.89
C SER A 4 -7.23 10.06 -12.00
N TYR A 5 -6.53 9.00 -11.63
CA TYR A 5 -5.99 8.00 -12.57
C TYR A 5 -6.40 6.60 -12.10
N LEU A 6 -7.16 5.88 -12.92
CA LEU A 6 -7.46 4.47 -12.70
C LEU A 6 -6.23 3.63 -13.04
N LEU A 7 -6.04 2.56 -12.28
CA LEU A 7 -4.98 1.58 -12.48
C LEU A 7 -5.59 0.34 -13.12
N LEU A 8 -5.37 0.20 -14.43
CA LEU A 8 -5.87 -0.92 -15.22
C LEU A 8 -4.79 -1.99 -15.31
N GLU A 9 -5.17 -3.22 -15.00
CA GLU A 9 -4.26 -4.37 -15.02
C GLU A 9 -3.92 -4.80 -16.44
N GLU A 10 -2.62 -5.05 -16.67
CA GLU A 10 -2.10 -5.63 -17.89
C GLU A 10 -1.13 -6.75 -17.55
N SER A 11 -1.39 -7.94 -18.08
CA SER A 11 -0.48 -9.08 -17.99
C SER A 11 0.77 -8.87 -18.84
N GLY A 12 1.91 -9.37 -18.36
CA GLY A 12 3.16 -9.33 -19.10
C GLY A 12 4.32 -9.78 -18.24
N LEU A 13 5.53 -9.65 -18.78
CA LEU A 13 6.76 -9.76 -18.00
C LEU A 13 7.13 -8.38 -17.46
N GLN A 14 7.77 -8.38 -16.30
CA GLN A 14 8.31 -7.16 -15.72
C GLN A 14 9.51 -6.68 -16.54
N GLU A 15 9.50 -5.40 -16.88
CA GLU A 15 10.57 -4.71 -17.57
C GLU A 15 11.24 -3.69 -16.66
N LYS A 16 12.49 -3.33 -16.97
CA LYS A 16 13.24 -2.30 -16.22
C LYS A 16 12.56 -0.93 -16.23
N GLY A 17 11.67 -0.67 -17.20
CA GLY A 17 10.91 0.57 -17.31
C GLY A 17 9.66 0.62 -16.44
N ASP A 18 9.25 -0.47 -15.81
CA ASP A 18 8.02 -0.51 -15.03
C ASP A 18 8.17 0.27 -13.73
N LEU A 19 7.18 1.12 -13.44
CA LEU A 19 7.18 2.05 -12.30
C LEU A 19 5.92 1.92 -11.44
N THR A 20 4.81 1.47 -12.02
CA THR A 20 3.51 1.28 -11.35
C THR A 20 3.03 -0.14 -11.65
N PHE A 21 3.04 -1.01 -10.63
CA PHE A 21 2.77 -2.44 -10.81
C PHE A 21 2.51 -3.15 -9.48
N ILE A 22 1.87 -4.32 -9.57
CA ILE A 22 1.69 -5.30 -8.50
C ILE A 22 2.76 -6.38 -8.62
N GLY A 23 3.26 -6.89 -7.49
CA GLY A 23 4.12 -8.08 -7.44
C GLY A 23 5.41 -7.96 -8.25
N GLY A 24 6.03 -9.09 -8.59
CA GLY A 24 7.35 -9.09 -9.23
C GLY A 24 8.47 -8.66 -8.29
N LEU A 25 9.53 -8.10 -8.88
CA LEU A 25 10.67 -7.55 -8.17
C LEU A 25 10.41 -6.07 -7.84
N PRO A 26 10.46 -5.64 -6.57
CA PRO A 26 10.28 -4.25 -6.23
C PRO A 26 11.41 -3.39 -6.81
N ARG A 27 11.08 -2.12 -7.08
CA ARG A 27 12.10 -1.09 -7.26
C ARG A 27 12.30 -0.34 -5.97
N MET A 28 13.55 -0.23 -5.55
CA MET A 28 13.96 0.49 -4.34
C MET A 28 15.39 1.02 -4.53
N PRO A 29 15.80 2.09 -3.83
CA PRO A 29 17.20 2.49 -3.76
C PRO A 29 18.08 1.33 -3.28
N ALA A 30 19.22 1.13 -3.94
CA ALA A 30 20.13 0.02 -3.63
C ALA A 30 20.73 0.08 -2.22
N SER A 31 20.79 1.27 -1.62
CA SER A 31 21.29 1.49 -0.26
C SER A 31 20.34 0.98 0.84
N GLU A 32 19.07 0.73 0.49
CA GLU A 32 18.02 0.46 1.47
C GLU A 32 17.83 -1.04 1.63
N PRO A 33 17.81 -1.60 2.84
CA PRO A 33 17.58 -3.02 3.03
C PRO A 33 16.12 -3.38 2.74
N LEU A 34 15.89 -4.64 2.34
CA LEU A 34 14.51 -5.17 2.34
C LEU A 34 13.97 -5.16 3.77
N PRO A 35 12.78 -4.60 4.01
CA PRO A 35 12.31 -4.39 5.36
C PRO A 35 11.89 -5.71 6.03
N PRO A 36 12.29 -5.97 7.29
CA PRO A 36 11.76 -7.07 8.08
C PRO A 36 10.43 -6.69 8.74
N CYS A 37 9.63 -7.69 9.09
CA CYS A 37 8.50 -7.57 9.99
C CYS A 37 8.99 -7.37 11.43
N GLU A 38 8.50 -6.34 12.14
CA GLU A 38 8.89 -6.13 13.55
C GLU A 38 8.31 -7.18 14.50
N LEU A 39 7.30 -7.94 14.07
CA LEU A 39 6.64 -8.94 14.92
C LEU A 39 7.34 -10.32 14.86
N CYS A 40 7.77 -10.75 13.67
CA CYS A 40 8.35 -12.09 13.48
C CYS A 40 9.76 -12.10 12.89
N GLY A 41 10.29 -10.96 12.47
CA GLY A 41 11.64 -10.84 11.88
C GLY A 41 11.76 -11.25 10.41
N GLU A 42 10.73 -11.91 9.84
CA GLU A 42 10.72 -12.31 8.43
C GLU A 42 10.72 -11.11 7.46
N LYS A 43 11.33 -11.28 6.29
CA LYS A 43 11.27 -10.27 5.23
C LYS A 43 9.82 -10.02 4.81
N LEU A 44 9.42 -8.74 4.75
CA LEU A 44 8.09 -8.39 4.27
C LEU A 44 7.94 -8.74 2.80
N THR A 45 6.71 -9.10 2.42
CA THR A 45 6.33 -9.36 1.03
C THR A 45 6.02 -8.03 0.36
N PHE A 46 6.62 -7.78 -0.81
CA PHE A 46 6.25 -6.69 -1.71
C PHE A 46 4.88 -6.94 -2.32
N PHE A 47 3.94 -6.00 -2.15
CA PHE A 47 2.59 -6.08 -2.72
C PHE A 47 2.48 -5.31 -4.03
N PHE A 48 2.80 -4.03 -4.01
CA PHE A 48 2.73 -3.18 -5.21
C PHE A 48 3.58 -1.93 -5.02
N GLN A 49 3.83 -1.23 -6.14
CA GLN A 49 4.34 0.13 -6.13
C GLN A 49 3.58 1.00 -7.13
N VAL A 50 3.55 2.29 -6.84
CA VAL A 50 3.00 3.31 -7.75
C VAL A 50 3.97 4.47 -7.87
N SER A 51 4.25 4.90 -9.10
CA SER A 51 4.91 6.18 -9.37
C SER A 51 3.83 7.23 -9.59
N PHE A 52 3.89 8.32 -8.84
CA PHE A 52 2.88 9.36 -8.92
C PHE A 52 3.02 10.16 -10.22
N PRO A 53 1.91 10.39 -10.94
CA PRO A 53 1.92 11.03 -12.25
C PRO A 53 2.22 12.53 -12.17
N VAL A 54 2.55 13.11 -13.33
CA VAL A 54 2.72 14.56 -13.50
C VAL A 54 1.45 15.31 -13.07
N GLY A 55 1.63 16.35 -12.25
CA GLY A 55 0.58 17.16 -11.66
C GLY A 55 -0.01 16.62 -10.36
N HIS A 56 0.47 15.48 -9.86
CA HIS A 56 0.16 15.00 -8.51
C HIS A 56 1.07 15.69 -7.49
N SER A 57 0.61 15.92 -6.25
CA SER A 57 1.42 16.56 -5.20
C SER A 57 2.72 15.82 -4.86
N TRP A 58 2.76 14.51 -5.16
CA TRP A 58 3.95 13.65 -5.00
C TRP A 58 4.59 13.27 -6.35
N GLU A 59 4.39 14.06 -7.40
CA GLU A 59 5.05 13.90 -8.70
C GLU A 59 6.56 13.62 -8.53
N GLY A 60 7.07 12.67 -9.30
CA GLY A 60 8.48 12.26 -9.25
C GLY A 60 8.82 11.29 -8.12
N LYS A 61 7.88 10.97 -7.22
CA LYS A 61 8.06 9.98 -6.16
C LYS A 61 7.39 8.65 -6.49
N THR A 62 7.91 7.58 -5.89
CA THR A 62 7.31 6.25 -5.89
C THR A 62 6.99 5.83 -4.46
N MET A 63 5.80 5.24 -4.29
CA MET A 63 5.39 4.55 -3.06
C MET A 63 5.37 3.05 -3.31
N ALA A 64 6.13 2.29 -2.53
CA ALA A 64 6.12 0.83 -2.53
C ALA A 64 5.56 0.30 -1.20
N VAL A 65 4.65 -0.66 -1.27
CA VAL A 65 3.97 -1.21 -0.09
C VAL A 65 4.39 -2.66 0.12
N PHE A 66 4.83 -2.93 1.34
CA PHE A 66 5.25 -4.25 1.81
C PHE A 66 4.42 -4.65 3.02
N ALA A 67 4.00 -5.92 3.13
CA ALA A 67 3.32 -6.43 4.31
C ALA A 67 3.73 -7.87 4.63
N CYS A 68 3.60 -8.25 5.90
CA CYS A 68 4.00 -9.57 6.36
C CYS A 68 2.95 -10.59 5.96
N THR A 69 3.39 -11.66 5.32
CA THR A 69 2.57 -12.83 4.99
C THR A 69 2.92 -14.04 5.86
N MET A 70 3.97 -13.93 6.68
CA MET A 70 4.54 -15.03 7.46
C MET A 70 4.09 -15.06 8.93
N CYS A 71 3.36 -14.05 9.41
CA CYS A 71 2.72 -14.07 10.72
C CYS A 71 1.33 -13.44 10.64
N ALA A 72 0.46 -13.86 11.56
CA ALA A 72 -0.83 -13.22 11.80
C ALA A 72 -0.93 -12.94 13.29
N HIS A 73 -1.20 -11.69 13.65
CA HIS A 73 -1.42 -11.25 15.02
C HIS A 73 -2.70 -10.43 15.03
N GLU A 74 -3.62 -10.72 15.95
CA GLU A 74 -4.97 -10.16 15.98
C GLU A 74 -4.98 -8.63 15.92
N GLU A 75 -4.12 -8.00 16.73
CA GLU A 75 -3.97 -6.54 16.79
C GLU A 75 -3.35 -5.89 15.55
N TYR A 76 -2.77 -6.67 14.63
CA TYR A 76 -2.03 -6.16 13.46
C TYR A 76 -2.53 -6.75 12.14
N LEU A 77 -3.76 -7.28 12.08
CA LEU A 77 -4.33 -7.75 10.82
C LEU A 77 -4.62 -6.59 9.84
N ILE A 78 -4.87 -5.41 10.38
CA ILE A 78 -5.00 -4.14 9.65
C ILE A 78 -4.05 -3.12 10.29
N PRO A 79 -3.72 -2.01 9.59
CA PRO A 79 -2.98 -0.92 10.20
C PRO A 79 -3.73 -0.35 11.41
N GLU A 80 -2.99 0.06 12.44
CA GLU A 80 -3.57 0.72 13.60
C GLU A 80 -4.37 1.95 13.15
N MET A 81 -5.63 2.03 13.57
CA MET A 81 -6.52 3.17 13.32
C MET A 81 -6.61 4.06 14.56
N LEU A 82 -6.67 5.37 14.33
CA LEU A 82 -6.85 6.34 15.41
C LEU A 82 -8.22 6.14 16.11
N GLN A 83 -8.27 6.39 17.42
CA GLN A 83 -9.40 6.01 18.29
C GLN A 83 -10.43 7.14 18.51
N ASP A 84 -10.51 8.13 17.61
CA ASP A 84 -11.43 9.27 17.71
C ASP A 84 -12.22 9.42 16.40
N THR A 85 -13.05 10.46 16.30
CA THR A 85 -13.74 10.86 15.08
C THR A 85 -12.73 11.09 13.97
N LEU A 86 -12.65 10.14 13.04
CA LEU A 86 -11.60 10.09 12.02
C LEU A 86 -11.69 11.26 11.04
N LYS A 87 -12.91 11.73 10.74
CA LYS A 87 -13.11 12.90 9.87
C LYS A 87 -12.45 14.15 10.44
N GLY A 88 -11.45 14.65 9.72
CA GLY A 88 -10.72 15.86 10.08
C GLY A 88 -9.77 15.67 11.27
N ILE A 89 -9.42 14.43 11.61
CA ILE A 89 -8.54 14.14 12.73
C ILE A 89 -7.12 14.70 12.49
N ASP A 90 -6.46 15.12 13.57
CA ASP A 90 -5.03 15.38 13.57
C ASP A 90 -4.27 14.10 13.93
N ILE A 91 -3.39 13.66 13.04
CA ILE A 91 -2.54 12.50 13.25
C ILE A 91 -1.39 12.88 14.19
N PRO A 92 -1.23 12.19 15.34
CA PRO A 92 -0.19 12.53 16.31
C PRO A 92 1.23 12.41 15.74
N GLN A 93 2.12 13.29 16.20
CA GLN A 93 3.53 13.23 15.82
C GLN A 93 4.14 11.85 16.15
N GLY A 94 4.85 11.26 15.20
CA GLY A 94 5.52 9.96 15.36
C GLY A 94 4.64 8.76 15.01
N PHE A 95 3.31 8.91 15.02
CA PHE A 95 2.37 7.82 14.72
C PHE A 95 2.65 7.15 13.38
N LEU A 96 2.81 7.95 12.30
CA LEU A 96 3.07 7.47 10.94
C LEU A 96 4.38 6.68 10.78
N LYS A 97 5.28 6.76 11.78
CA LYS A 97 6.51 5.96 11.82
C LYS A 97 6.37 4.73 12.70
N SER A 98 5.65 4.82 13.82
CA SER A 98 5.55 3.75 14.80
C SER A 98 4.51 2.68 14.49
N TYR A 99 3.43 3.02 13.77
CA TYR A 99 2.31 2.11 13.49
C TYR A 99 2.64 1.03 12.43
N GLN A 100 3.71 1.24 11.66
CA GLN A 100 4.21 0.27 10.70
C GLN A 100 4.91 -0.84 11.48
N LYS A 101 4.21 -1.93 11.83
CA LYS A 101 4.78 -3.05 12.60
C LYS A 101 5.05 -4.27 11.74
N ASN A 102 4.01 -4.76 11.07
CA ASN A 102 4.07 -5.89 10.15
C ASN A 102 3.90 -5.47 8.69
N PHE A 103 4.01 -4.18 8.39
CA PHE A 103 4.03 -3.65 7.05
C PHE A 103 5.03 -2.49 6.98
N ARG A 104 5.38 -2.09 5.75
CA ARG A 104 6.20 -0.92 5.46
C ARG A 104 5.73 -0.23 4.20
N ILE A 105 5.69 1.08 4.27
CA ILE A 105 5.61 1.95 3.10
C ILE A 105 7.00 2.53 2.86
N PHE A 106 7.53 2.27 1.68
CA PHE A 106 8.81 2.79 1.25
C PHE A 106 8.59 3.89 0.21
N LEU A 107 9.11 5.09 0.49
CA LEU A 107 8.96 6.28 -0.34
C LEU A 107 10.33 6.75 -0.81
N PHE A 108 10.45 7.01 -2.11
CA PHE A 108 11.71 7.43 -2.71
C PHE A 108 11.46 8.22 -3.99
N GLU A 109 12.47 9.01 -4.39
CA GLU A 109 12.48 9.62 -5.72
C GLU A 109 12.51 8.51 -6.78
N THR A 110 11.55 8.54 -7.71
CA THR A 110 11.34 7.49 -8.71
C THR A 110 12.60 7.17 -9.51
N GLU A 111 13.43 8.18 -9.81
CA GLU A 111 14.68 8.02 -10.55
C GLU A 111 15.75 7.20 -9.79
N ASN A 112 15.69 7.17 -8.46
CA ASN A 112 16.61 6.42 -7.60
C ASN A 112 16.20 4.95 -7.42
N GLY A 113 15.05 4.55 -7.96
CA GLY A 113 14.54 3.18 -7.83
C GLY A 113 15.23 2.20 -8.77
N GLU A 114 15.87 1.18 -8.20
CA GLU A 114 16.50 0.08 -8.93
C GLU A 114 15.77 -1.25 -8.67
N LEU A 115 15.69 -2.11 -9.68
CA LEU A 115 15.11 -3.45 -9.51
C LEU A 115 15.93 -4.28 -8.51
N ARG A 116 15.25 -4.81 -7.50
CA ARG A 116 15.84 -5.57 -6.40
C ARG A 116 15.94 -7.06 -6.73
N ASN A 117 17.06 -7.45 -7.32
CA ASN A 117 17.34 -8.87 -7.64
C ASN A 117 17.65 -9.72 -6.40
N ASP A 118 17.85 -9.11 -5.23
CA ASP A 118 17.99 -9.77 -3.93
C ASP A 118 16.65 -10.09 -3.24
N TYR A 119 15.54 -9.69 -3.86
CA TYR A 119 14.19 -10.02 -3.44
C TYR A 119 13.73 -11.34 -4.09
N GLU A 120 13.11 -12.19 -3.28
CA GLU A 120 12.45 -13.41 -3.76
C GLU A 120 10.99 -13.08 -4.08
N GLU A 121 10.62 -13.19 -5.36
CA GLU A 121 9.27 -12.91 -5.83
C GLU A 121 8.25 -13.85 -5.16
N LYS A 122 7.16 -13.29 -4.65
CA LYS A 122 6.07 -14.03 -3.99
C LYS A 122 4.71 -13.78 -4.62
N ILE A 123 4.50 -12.60 -5.20
CA ILE A 123 3.27 -12.18 -5.88
C ILE A 123 3.63 -12.01 -7.34
N LYS A 124 2.79 -12.55 -8.23
CA LYS A 124 3.00 -12.44 -9.68
C LYS A 124 3.02 -10.98 -10.10
N PHE A 125 3.92 -10.66 -11.00
CA PHE A 125 3.94 -9.35 -11.64
C PHE A 125 2.65 -9.09 -12.45
N VAL A 126 2.04 -7.92 -12.21
CA VAL A 126 0.97 -7.35 -13.05
C VAL A 126 1.24 -5.86 -13.23
N ARG A 127 1.25 -5.38 -14.48
CA ARG A 127 1.46 -3.96 -14.77
C ARG A 127 0.17 -3.19 -14.49
N TRP A 128 0.31 -2.01 -13.89
CA TRP A 128 -0.79 -1.07 -13.74
C TRP A 128 -0.63 0.11 -14.70
N ARG A 129 -1.46 0.13 -15.75
CA ARG A 129 -1.54 1.26 -16.66
C ARG A 129 -2.41 2.35 -16.06
N GLN A 130 -1.86 3.56 -16.01
CA GLN A 130 -2.59 4.73 -15.54
C GLN A 130 -3.48 5.26 -16.66
N SER A 131 -4.79 5.31 -16.42
CA SER A 131 -5.78 5.88 -17.32
C SER A 131 -6.47 7.05 -16.63
N SER A 132 -6.49 8.24 -17.25
CA SER A 132 -7.19 9.39 -16.67
C SER A 132 -8.68 9.09 -16.52
N ALA A 133 -9.20 9.25 -15.32
CA ALA A 133 -10.62 9.11 -15.03
C ALA A 133 -11.27 10.49 -14.90
N GLU A 134 -12.34 10.71 -15.67
CA GLU A 134 -13.24 11.85 -15.49
C GLU A 134 -14.35 11.54 -14.49
N THR A 135 -14.72 10.25 -14.35
CA THR A 135 -15.78 9.77 -13.47
C THR A 135 -15.22 8.93 -12.32
N PRO A 136 -15.83 8.98 -11.13
CA PRO A 136 -15.53 8.05 -10.05
C PRO A 136 -15.74 6.60 -10.50
N ASP A 137 -14.78 5.73 -10.18
CA ASP A 137 -14.87 4.29 -10.36
C ASP A 137 -14.47 3.62 -9.06
N GLU A 138 -15.40 2.88 -8.46
CA GLU A 138 -15.26 2.19 -7.17
C GLU A 138 -14.58 0.83 -7.29
N THR A 139 -14.49 0.28 -8.51
CA THR A 139 -14.05 -1.09 -8.75
C THR A 139 -12.56 -1.24 -9.00
N HIS A 140 -11.89 -0.15 -9.36
CA HIS A 140 -10.46 -0.15 -9.67
C HIS A 140 -9.64 0.57 -8.59
N ALA A 141 -8.38 0.16 -8.46
CA ALA A 141 -7.39 0.96 -7.76
C ALA A 141 -7.20 2.29 -8.51
N LYS A 142 -6.93 3.36 -7.76
CA LYS A 142 -6.77 4.70 -8.36
C LYS A 142 -5.77 5.56 -7.62
N ILE A 143 -5.16 6.51 -8.33
CA ILE A 143 -4.25 7.54 -7.80
C ILE A 143 -4.90 8.91 -7.94
N GLY A 144 -4.82 9.73 -6.89
CA GLY A 144 -5.31 11.10 -6.86
C GLY A 144 -6.83 11.23 -6.93
N GLY A 145 -7.31 12.47 -7.10
CA GLY A 145 -8.73 12.80 -7.07
C GLY A 145 -9.29 12.85 -5.65
N SER A 146 -10.50 12.33 -5.45
CA SER A 146 -11.14 12.24 -4.12
C SER A 146 -11.42 10.77 -3.80
N PRO A 147 -11.30 10.31 -2.55
CA PRO A 147 -11.63 8.93 -2.17
C PRO A 147 -13.03 8.54 -2.61
N ASN A 148 -13.22 7.31 -3.11
CA ASN A 148 -14.56 6.72 -3.17
C ASN A 148 -14.79 6.01 -1.84
N TRP A 149 -15.48 6.67 -0.92
CA TRP A 149 -15.75 6.15 0.42
C TRP A 149 -16.69 4.94 0.38
N LEU A 150 -16.33 3.86 1.07
CA LEU A 150 -17.22 2.71 1.28
C LEU A 150 -18.27 3.03 2.35
N LEU A 151 -17.83 3.72 3.41
CA LEU A 151 -18.65 4.20 4.51
C LEU A 151 -18.68 5.75 4.51
N ASP A 152 -18.52 6.35 5.68
CA ASP A 152 -18.42 7.80 5.83
C ASP A 152 -17.03 8.32 5.43
N ASP A 153 -16.98 9.63 5.16
CA ASP A 153 -15.75 10.35 4.89
C ASP A 153 -14.91 10.49 6.16
N GLU A 154 -13.75 9.84 6.15
CA GLU A 154 -12.79 9.76 7.26
C GLU A 154 -11.45 10.43 6.89
N THR A 155 -11.49 11.41 5.98
CA THR A 155 -10.29 12.16 5.55
C THR A 155 -9.57 12.79 6.77
N PRO A 156 -8.29 12.47 7.03
CA PRO A 156 -7.52 13.15 8.07
C PRO A 156 -7.23 14.61 7.66
N ALA A 157 -7.23 15.53 8.61
CA ALA A 157 -6.95 16.93 8.33
C ALA A 157 -5.43 17.20 8.27
N THR A 158 -4.73 16.85 9.35
CA THR A 158 -3.33 17.22 9.53
C THR A 158 -2.49 16.12 10.17
N TYR A 159 -1.18 16.25 10.06
CA TYR A 159 -0.18 15.56 10.86
C TYR A 159 0.54 16.57 11.77
N SER A 160 0.61 16.25 13.05
CA SER A 160 1.24 17.11 14.09
C SER A 160 0.70 18.54 14.07
N THR A 161 -0.61 18.70 13.88
CA THR A 161 -1.39 19.95 13.83
C THR A 161 -1.00 20.96 12.73
N LYS A 162 0.01 20.65 11.92
CA LYS A 162 0.71 21.63 11.08
C LYS A 162 0.72 21.29 9.61
N VAL A 163 0.74 20.00 9.30
CA VAL A 163 1.01 19.52 7.94
C VAL A 163 -0.27 18.95 7.41
N SER A 164 -0.83 19.52 6.34
CA SER A 164 -2.03 18.98 5.72
C SER A 164 -1.80 17.57 5.18
N MET A 165 -2.80 16.72 5.34
CA MET A 165 -2.85 15.41 4.68
C MET A 165 -3.58 15.53 3.34
N ILE A 166 -3.12 14.79 2.35
CA ILE A 166 -3.70 14.73 1.01
C ILE A 166 -4.01 13.29 0.64
N PHE A 167 -5.07 13.08 -0.15
CA PHE A 167 -5.36 11.75 -0.67
C PHE A 167 -4.33 11.37 -1.74
N LEU A 168 -3.77 10.18 -1.64
CA LEU A 168 -2.76 9.67 -2.58
C LEU A 168 -3.37 8.65 -3.54
N MET A 169 -3.99 7.62 -2.99
CA MET A 169 -4.55 6.51 -3.76
C MET A 169 -5.51 5.67 -2.92
N GLN A 170 -6.27 4.80 -3.59
CA GLN A 170 -7.05 3.75 -2.94
C GLN A 170 -6.88 2.40 -3.65
N LEU A 171 -7.11 1.32 -2.90
CA LEU A 171 -7.30 -0.03 -3.42
C LEU A 171 -8.72 -0.51 -3.11
N PRO A 172 -9.41 -1.14 -4.08
CA PRO A 172 -10.76 -1.66 -3.87
C PRO A 172 -10.76 -2.82 -2.86
N GLN A 173 -11.90 -3.02 -2.21
CA GLN A 173 -12.17 -4.22 -1.40
C GLN A 173 -12.03 -5.50 -2.25
N ASP A 174 -11.72 -6.62 -1.60
CA ASP A 174 -11.59 -7.95 -2.21
C ASP A 174 -10.49 -8.06 -3.27
N MET A 175 -9.57 -7.09 -3.32
CA MET A 175 -8.42 -7.13 -4.21
C MET A 175 -7.49 -8.30 -3.82
N LYS A 176 -7.22 -9.17 -4.80
CA LYS A 176 -6.41 -10.38 -4.62
C LYS A 176 -5.06 -10.22 -5.27
N PHE A 177 -4.02 -10.61 -4.54
CA PHE A 177 -2.64 -10.58 -5.03
C PHE A 177 -2.18 -12.00 -5.36
N GLU A 178 -2.32 -12.41 -6.61
CA GLU A 178 -1.98 -13.78 -7.04
C GLU A 178 -0.53 -14.14 -6.73
N THR A 179 -0.29 -15.32 -6.15
CA THR A 179 1.06 -15.75 -5.81
C THR A 179 1.75 -16.48 -6.95
N VAL A 180 3.09 -16.40 -7.00
CA VAL A 180 3.88 -17.27 -7.88
C VAL A 180 3.81 -18.73 -7.41
N GLU A 181 4.24 -19.66 -8.28
CA GLU A 181 4.34 -21.06 -7.91
C GLU A 181 5.31 -21.23 -6.72
N ASN A 182 4.92 -22.02 -5.73
CA ASN A 182 5.68 -22.30 -4.50
C ASN A 182 5.85 -21.13 -3.51
N ALA A 183 5.20 -19.99 -3.72
CA ALA A 183 5.17 -18.94 -2.70
C ALA A 183 4.58 -19.48 -1.37
N PRO A 184 5.14 -19.14 -0.20
CA PRO A 184 4.60 -19.59 1.08
C PRO A 184 3.16 -19.11 1.30
N SER A 185 2.26 -19.98 1.78
CA SER A 185 0.88 -19.54 2.07
C SER A 185 0.84 -18.43 3.13
N GLN A 186 0.01 -17.41 2.91
CA GLN A 186 -0.20 -16.35 3.90
C GLN A 186 -0.71 -16.93 5.21
N ARG A 187 -0.17 -16.45 6.33
CA ARG A 187 -0.66 -16.77 7.67
C ARG A 187 -1.90 -15.93 7.95
N VAL A 188 -2.95 -16.60 8.42
CA VAL A 188 -4.26 -16.02 8.78
C VAL A 188 -4.69 -16.55 10.16
N LEU A 189 -5.57 -15.85 10.85
CA LEU A 189 -6.17 -16.39 12.07
C LEU A 189 -7.32 -17.35 11.71
N ASN A 190 -7.33 -18.53 12.32
CA ASN A 190 -8.47 -19.44 12.21
C ASN A 190 -9.62 -19.02 13.16
N LEU A 191 -10.71 -19.79 13.19
CA LEU A 191 -11.88 -19.53 14.05
C LEU A 191 -11.56 -19.55 15.55
N GLU A 192 -10.41 -20.07 15.96
CA GLU A 192 -9.93 -20.08 17.35
C GLU A 192 -8.98 -18.90 17.65
N GLY A 193 -8.82 -17.97 16.70
CA GLY A 193 -7.85 -16.86 16.82
C GLY A 193 -6.39 -17.30 16.70
N LYS A 194 -6.12 -18.54 16.25
CA LYS A 194 -4.75 -19.07 16.12
C LYS A 194 -4.21 -18.90 14.71
N PRO A 195 -2.92 -18.54 14.55
CA PRO A 195 -2.29 -18.50 13.25
C PRO A 195 -2.33 -19.87 12.54
N SER A 196 -2.81 -19.85 11.31
CA SER A 196 -2.91 -20.99 10.40
C SER A 196 -2.51 -20.56 8.99
N SER A 197 -2.28 -21.52 8.08
CA SER A 197 -1.94 -21.19 6.70
C SER A 197 -3.22 -21.07 5.87
N SER A 198 -3.33 -19.99 5.09
CA SER A 198 -4.39 -19.81 4.10
C SER A 198 -4.36 -20.95 3.07
N ARG A 199 -5.54 -21.31 2.57
CA ARG A 199 -5.70 -22.31 1.50
C ARG A 199 -5.75 -21.66 0.11
N HIS A 200 -5.66 -20.34 0.04
CA HIS A 200 -5.76 -19.58 -1.20
C HIS A 200 -4.39 -19.46 -1.89
N SER A 201 -4.42 -19.38 -3.23
CA SER A 201 -3.25 -19.12 -4.09
C SER A 201 -3.06 -17.62 -4.37
N TYR A 202 -3.45 -16.79 -3.40
CA TYR A 202 -3.32 -15.35 -3.43
C TYR A 202 -3.10 -14.85 -2.00
N TYR A 203 -2.52 -13.67 -1.87
CA TYR A 203 -2.49 -12.93 -0.62
C TYR A 203 -3.57 -11.85 -0.60
N GLU A 204 -3.95 -11.48 0.61
CA GLU A 204 -4.83 -10.35 0.91
C GLU A 204 -4.04 -9.31 1.69
N LEU A 205 -4.14 -8.05 1.27
CA LEU A 205 -3.58 -6.93 2.01
C LEU A 205 -4.65 -6.42 2.99
N PHE A 206 -4.33 -6.38 4.29
CA PHE A 206 -5.22 -5.87 5.34
C PHE A 206 -6.64 -6.44 5.30
N LEU A 207 -6.74 -7.77 5.29
CA LEU A 207 -8.00 -8.53 5.22
C LEU A 207 -8.83 -8.26 3.95
N ALA A 208 -8.18 -7.78 2.88
CA ALA A 208 -8.83 -7.36 1.64
C ALA A 208 -9.89 -6.27 1.85
N ASN A 209 -9.76 -5.48 2.91
CA ASN A 209 -10.57 -4.29 3.14
C ASN A 209 -10.39 -3.27 2.01
N GLN A 210 -11.30 -2.30 1.92
CA GLN A 210 -11.09 -1.10 1.11
C GLN A 210 -9.97 -0.26 1.77
N ILE A 211 -8.93 0.09 1.02
CA ILE A 211 -7.74 0.78 1.56
C ILE A 211 -7.62 2.18 0.98
N TYR A 212 -7.38 3.18 1.82
CA TYR A 212 -7.08 4.55 1.43
C TYR A 212 -5.72 4.98 1.96
N PHE A 213 -4.95 5.66 1.13
CA PHE A 213 -3.63 6.17 1.48
C PHE A 213 -3.68 7.70 1.50
N PHE A 214 -3.27 8.28 2.63
CA PHE A 214 -3.14 9.73 2.80
C PHE A 214 -1.69 10.11 3.08
N GLY A 215 -1.18 11.11 2.37
CA GLY A 215 0.21 11.56 2.46
C GLY A 215 0.34 12.93 3.11
N THR A 216 1.49 13.19 3.74
CA THR A 216 1.87 14.55 4.14
C THR A 216 2.11 15.44 2.91
N LYS A 217 1.62 16.67 2.97
CA LYS A 217 1.84 17.69 1.94
C LYS A 217 3.05 18.58 2.27
N ASP A 218 3.86 18.91 1.27
CA ASP A 218 4.94 19.92 1.34
C ASP A 218 6.00 19.68 2.44
N MET A 219 6.22 18.42 2.84
CA MET A 219 7.27 18.03 3.80
C MET A 219 7.82 16.63 3.50
N GLU A 220 8.61 16.09 4.43
CA GLU A 220 9.05 14.69 4.40
C GLU A 220 7.85 13.75 4.18
N PRO A 221 7.87 12.91 3.13
CA PRO A 221 6.74 12.05 2.78
C PRO A 221 6.47 11.02 3.89
N LEU A 222 5.28 11.07 4.46
CA LEU A 222 4.76 10.09 5.41
C LEU A 222 3.36 9.72 4.98
N VAL A 223 2.98 8.46 5.21
CA VAL A 223 1.68 7.92 4.77
C VAL A 223 0.91 7.36 5.93
N TYR A 224 -0.36 7.76 6.02
CA TYR A 224 -1.39 7.14 6.82
C TYR A 224 -2.20 6.18 5.94
N ILE A 225 -2.37 4.95 6.41
CA ILE A 225 -3.30 4.00 5.80
C ILE A 225 -4.58 3.97 6.63
N LEU A 226 -5.70 4.12 5.95
CA LEU A 226 -7.03 3.93 6.50
C LEU A 226 -7.70 2.74 5.80
N THR A 227 -8.43 1.92 6.56
CA THR A 227 -9.17 0.77 6.02
C THR A 227 -10.65 0.84 6.37
N GLN A 228 -11.53 0.49 5.44
CA GLN A 228 -12.98 0.36 5.67
C GLN A 228 -13.47 -1.04 5.25
N ILE A 229 -14.50 -1.53 5.94
CA ILE A 229 -15.14 -2.85 5.72
C ILE A 229 -16.66 -2.71 5.69
#